data_AF-A0A957ZB51-F1
#
_entry.id   AF-A0A957ZB51-F1
#
_cell.length_a   1.000
_cell.length_b   1.000
_cell.length_c   1.000
_cell.angle_alpha   90.00
_cell.angle_beta   90.00
_cell.angle_gamma   90.00
#
_symmetry.space_group_name_H-M   'P 1'
#
loop_
_entity.id
_entity.type
_entity.pdbx_description
1 polymer ?
#
loop_
_entity_poly.entity_id
_entity_poly.type
_entity_poly.pdbx_seq_one_letter_code
_entity_poly.pdbx_strand_id
1 'polypeptide(L)' 'RPLRVFLQDGENDLDNDFGNWWLANLQMVAALRYRGYDHRFVGGDGAHNGEHGGAILPDSLRWLWRK' A
#
# COMPACT_ATOMS: atom_id res chain seq x y z
N ARG A 1 11.76 -12.47 -8.88
CA ARG A 1 10.35 -12.89 -8.70
C ARG A 1 9.50 -11.95 -9.54
N PRO A 2 8.51 -12.42 -10.34
CA PRO A 2 7.95 -11.61 -11.43
C PRO A 2 6.92 -10.55 -10.99
N LEU A 3 6.38 -10.68 -9.77
CA LEU A 3 5.38 -9.75 -9.27
C LEU A 3 6.04 -8.48 -8.70
N ARG A 4 5.51 -7.32 -9.14
CA ARG A 4 5.70 -6.01 -8.52
C ARG A 4 4.44 -5.61 -7.78
N VAL A 5 4.60 -5.10 -6.55
CA VAL A 5 3.46 -4.74 -5.71
C VAL A 5 3.59 -3.30 -5.26
N PHE A 6 2.58 -2.50 -5.53
CA PHE A 6 2.45 -1.15 -4.95
C PHE A 6 1.31 -1.20 -3.93
N LEU A 7 1.61 -0.78 -2.70
CA LEU A 7 0.65 -0.69 -1.60
C LEU A 7 0.54 0.77 -1.18
N GLN A 8 -0.67 1.27 -1.05
CA GLN A 8 -0.99 2.53 -0.41
C GLN A 8 -2.03 2.27 0.66
N ASP A 9 -1.86 2.91 1.81
CA ASP A 9 -2.84 2.91 2.89
C ASP A 9 -2.73 4.20 3.71
N GLY A 10 -3.71 4.47 4.56
CA GLY A 10 -3.73 5.57 5.53
C GLY A 10 -3.74 5.06 6.96
N GLU A 11 -3.02 5.71 7.88
CA GLU A 11 -2.98 5.29 9.29
C GLU A 11 -4.36 5.39 9.99
N ASN A 12 -5.26 6.19 9.42
CA ASN A 12 -6.63 6.40 9.87
C ASN A 12 -7.67 5.67 8.98
N ASP A 13 -7.24 4.69 8.16
CA ASP A 13 -8.16 3.80 7.43
C ASP A 13 -8.93 2.89 8.42
N LEU A 14 -9.75 1.98 7.89
CA LEU A 14 -10.69 1.18 8.67
C LEU A 14 -10.01 0.37 9.77
N ASP A 15 -10.48 0.60 10.99
CA ASP A 15 -10.28 -0.25 12.15
C ASP A 15 -11.64 -0.53 12.77
N ASN A 16 -12.13 -1.77 12.63
CA ASN A 16 -13.44 -2.19 13.07
C ASN A 16 -13.46 -3.68 13.46
N ASP A 17 -14.64 -4.23 13.72
CA ASP A 17 -14.81 -5.64 14.12
C ASP A 17 -14.24 -6.66 13.11
N PHE A 18 -13.92 -6.24 11.89
CA PHE A 18 -13.30 -7.06 10.84
C PHE A 18 -11.79 -6.81 10.67
N GLY A 19 -11.19 -5.96 11.52
CA GLY A 19 -9.75 -5.75 11.64
C GLY A 19 -9.27 -4.35 11.29
N ASN A 20 -7.97 -4.13 11.53
CA ASN A 20 -7.25 -2.88 11.27
C ASN A 20 -6.50 -2.99 9.93
N TRP A 21 -6.93 -2.19 8.95
CA TRP A 21 -6.44 -2.28 7.57
C TRP A 21 -5.01 -1.76 7.43
N TRP A 22 -4.70 -0.66 8.12
CA TRP A 22 -3.34 -0.12 8.21
C TRP A 22 -2.33 -1.16 8.68
N LEU A 23 -2.62 -1.82 9.81
CA LEU A 23 -1.78 -2.86 10.38
C LEU A 23 -1.67 -4.06 9.43
N ALA A 24 -2.77 -4.48 8.80
CA ALA A 24 -2.77 -5.58 7.85
C ALA A 24 -1.87 -5.27 6.63
N ASN A 25 -1.91 -4.04 6.10
CA ASN A 25 -1.03 -3.61 5.02
C ASN A 25 0.45 -3.56 5.46
N LEU A 26 0.76 -3.09 6.67
CA LEU A 26 2.12 -3.13 7.21
C LEU A 26 2.63 -4.58 7.36
N GLN A 27 1.78 -5.51 7.79
CA GLN A 27 2.12 -6.94 7.84
C GLN A 27 2.39 -7.50 6.44
N MET A 28 1.61 -7.13 5.44
CA MET A 28 1.85 -7.51 4.05
C MET A 28 3.19 -6.95 3.54
N VAL A 29 3.51 -5.69 3.82
CA VAL A 29 4.81 -5.08 3.49
C VAL A 29 5.96 -5.88 4.10
N ALA A 30 5.85 -6.27 5.38
CA ALA A 30 6.85 -7.11 6.04
C ALA A 30 7.00 -8.48 5.35
N ALA A 31 5.89 -9.13 4.99
CA ALA A 31 5.89 -10.41 4.28
C ALA A 31 6.50 -10.31 2.87
N LEU A 32 6.17 -9.25 2.11
CA LEU A 32 6.72 -8.98 0.79
C LEU A 32 8.23 -8.76 0.85
N ARG A 33 8.69 -7.98 1.84
CA ARG A 33 10.11 -7.75 2.12
C ARG A 33 10.82 -9.05 2.47
N TYR A 34 10.28 -9.82 3.42
CA TYR A 34 10.86 -11.11 3.85
C TYR A 34 11.07 -12.07 2.66
N ARG A 35 10.09 -12.12 1.74
CA ARG A 35 10.19 -12.98 0.57
C ARG A 35 10.99 -12.36 -0.59
N GLY A 36 11.48 -11.12 -0.46
CA GLY A 36 12.25 -10.43 -1.51
C GLY A 36 11.42 -10.12 -2.77
N TYR A 37 10.14 -9.73 -2.59
CA TYR A 37 9.38 -9.14 -3.69
C TYR A 37 9.82 -7.70 -3.92
N ASP A 38 9.77 -7.28 -5.18
CA ASP A 38 9.86 -5.86 -5.54
C ASP A 38 8.54 -5.18 -5.16
N HIS A 39 8.59 -4.38 -4.11
CA HIS A 39 7.42 -3.74 -3.55
C HIS A 39 7.70 -2.29 -3.17
N ARG A 40 6.66 -1.47 -3.18
CA ARG A 40 6.67 -0.12 -2.64
C ARG A 40 5.44 0.10 -1.78
N PHE A 41 5.66 0.69 -0.62
CA PHE A 41 4.60 1.14 0.27
C PHE A 41 4.61 2.67 0.35
N VAL A 42 3.44 3.29 0.25
CA VAL A 42 3.24 4.72 0.48
C VAL A 42 2.16 4.88 1.53
N GLY A 43 2.57 5.22 2.75
CA GLY A 43 1.66 5.53 3.85
C GLY A 43 1.24 6.99 3.82
N GLY A 44 0.03 7.27 4.31
CA GLY A 44 -0.47 8.60 4.59
C GLY A 44 -1.28 8.64 5.88
N ASP A 45 -1.88 9.78 6.17
CA ASP A 45 -2.75 10.02 7.35
C ASP A 45 -4.25 10.00 7.01
N GLY A 46 -4.60 9.75 5.74
CA GLY A 46 -5.99 9.73 5.26
C GLY A 46 -6.83 8.58 5.83
N ALA A 47 -8.15 8.74 5.70
CA ALA A 47 -9.16 7.72 6.04
C ALA A 47 -9.56 6.88 4.82
N HIS A 48 -10.61 6.06 4.97
CA HIS A 48 -11.16 5.23 3.89
C HIS A 48 -11.85 6.05 2.79
N ASN A 49 -11.05 6.72 1.96
CA ASN A 49 -11.51 7.58 0.88
C ASN A 49 -10.55 7.57 -0.32
N GLY A 50 -10.93 8.26 -1.40
CA GLY A 50 -10.16 8.29 -2.65
C GLY A 50 -9.12 9.40 -2.75
N GLU A 51 -8.95 10.27 -1.75
CA GLU A 51 -8.13 11.48 -1.88
C GLU A 51 -6.64 11.16 -2.01
N HIS A 52 -6.08 10.40 -1.07
CA HIS A 52 -4.66 10.05 -1.08
C HIS A 52 -4.33 9.13 -2.27
N GLY A 53 -5.08 8.04 -2.44
CA GLY A 53 -4.89 7.11 -3.55
C GLY A 53 -5.04 7.78 -4.92
N GLY A 54 -6.03 8.68 -5.06
CA GLY A 54 -6.24 9.46 -6.28
C GLY A 54 -5.08 10.41 -6.59
N ALA A 55 -4.54 11.09 -5.57
CA ALA A 55 -3.43 12.02 -5.72
C ALA A 55 -2.14 11.32 -6.21
N ILE A 56 -1.86 10.11 -5.72
CA ILE A 56 -0.63 9.37 -6.05
C ILE A 56 -0.77 8.36 -7.19
N LEU A 57 -1.96 8.17 -7.75
CA LEU A 57 -2.21 7.15 -8.78
C LEU A 57 -1.26 7.29 -9.99
N PRO A 58 -1.02 8.48 -10.58
CA PRO A 58 -0.12 8.61 -11.71
C PRO A 58 1.31 8.13 -11.42
N ASP A 59 1.84 8.43 -10.22
CA ASP A 59 3.18 8.01 -9.81
C ASP A 59 3.24 6.52 -9.47
N SER A 60 2.17 5.98 -8.89
CA SER A 60 2.03 4.55 -8.61
C SER A 60 2.11 3.74 -9.90
N LEU A 61 1.44 4.19 -10.95
CA LEU A 61 1.44 3.58 -12.27
C LEU A 61 2.82 3.66 -12.95
N ARG A 62 3.48 4.83 -12.91
CA ARG A 62 4.87 4.96 -13.41
C ARG A 62 5.82 4.01 -12.69
N TRP A 63 5.69 3.86 -11.38
CA TRP A 63 6.51 2.92 -10.61
C TRP A 63 6.24 1.48 -11.01
N LEU A 64 4.98 1.09 -11.19
CA LEU A 64 4.58 -0.27 -11.60
C LEU A 64 5.09 -0.63 -13.00
N TRP A 65 5.12 0.33 -13.93
CA TRP A 65 5.54 0.12 -15.33
C TRP A 65 6.98 0.49 -15.64
N ARG A 66 7.81 0.77 -14.64
CA ARG A 66 9.25 1.01 -14.88
C ARG A 66 9.90 -0.20 -15.56
N LYS A 67 10.99 0.05 -16.28
CA LYS A 67 11.79 -1.01 -16.90
C LYS A 67 12.59 -1.77 -15.84
#